data_AF-A0A849QMZ4-F1
#
_entry.id   AF-A0A849QMZ4-F1
#
_cell.length_a   1.000
_cell.length_b   1.000
_cell.length_c   1.000
_cell.angle_alpha   90.00
_cell.angle_beta   90.00
_cell.angle_gamma   90.00
#
_symmetry.space_group_name_H-M   'P 1'
#
loop_
_entity.id
_entity.type
_entity.pdbx_description
1 polymer ?
#
loop_
_entity_poly.entity_id
_entity_poly.type
_entity_poly.pdbx_seq_one_letter_code
_entity_poly.pdbx_strand_id
1 'polypeptide(L)' 'MEAITREGNGMARMQGFVIFVTDTKVGDQVKIKIERVMRKFLIAALAETN' A
#
# COMPACT_ATOMS: atom_id res chain seq x y z
N MET A 1 -0.16 4.26 6.86
CA MET A 1 -0.62 2.87 6.64
C MET A 1 -1.73 2.55 7.64
N GLU A 2 -2.83 1.91 7.23
CA GLU A 2 -3.97 1.64 8.11
C GLU A 2 -3.85 0.31 8.86
N ALA A 3 -3.39 -0.76 8.21
CA ALA A 3 -3.22 -2.07 8.83
C ALA A 3 -2.06 -2.85 8.20
N ILE A 4 -1.60 -3.89 8.89
CA ILE A 4 -0.62 -4.87 8.38
C ILE A 4 -1.31 -6.21 8.23
N THR A 5 -1.10 -6.86 7.08
CA THR A 5 -1.56 -8.22 6.80
C THR A 5 -0.71 -9.25 7.55
N ARG A 6 -1.19 -10.49 7.71
CA ARG A 6 -0.41 -11.57 8.35
C ARG A 6 0.92 -11.86 7.66
N GLU A 7 1.03 -11.52 6.37
CA GLU A 7 2.22 -11.68 5.54
C GLU A 7 3.24 -10.53 5.73
N GLY A 8 2.93 -9.55 6.59
CA GLY A 8 3.82 -8.40 6.85
C GLY A 8 3.66 -7.24 5.87
N ASN A 9 2.78 -7.35 4.88
CA ASN A 9 2.52 -6.26 3.93
C ASN A 9 1.52 -5.26 4.51
N GLY A 10 1.72 -3.97 4.25
CA GLY A 10 0.77 -2.96 4.64
C GLY A 10 -0.42 -2.88 3.70
N MET A 11 -1.59 -2.62 4.27
CA MET A 11 -2.84 -2.47 3.56
C MET A 11 -3.44 -1.09 3.85
N ALA A 12 -3.77 -0.36 2.79
CA ALA A 12 -4.44 0.94 2.84
C ALA A 12 -5.74 0.88 2.03
N ARG A 13 -6.72 1.69 2.40
CA ARG A 13 -7.99 1.81 1.68
C ARG A 13 -8.21 3.25 1.25
N MET A 14 -8.41 3.45 -0.06
CA MET A 14 -8.71 4.76 -0.62
C MET A 14 -9.98 4.67 -1.46
N GLN A 15 -11.00 5.46 -1.12
CA GLN A 15 -12.27 5.52 -1.88
C GLN A 15 -12.89 4.15 -2.21
N GLY A 16 -12.82 3.20 -1.27
CA GLY A 16 -13.35 1.84 -1.45
C GLY A 16 -12.41 0.85 -2.14
N PHE A 17 -11.27 1.31 -2.67
CA PHE A 17 -10.23 0.44 -3.22
C PHE A 17 -9.26 -0.02 -2.13
N VAL A 18 -8.91 -1.30 -2.17
CA VAL A 18 -7.84 -1.86 -1.33
C VAL A 18 -6.52 -1.72 -2.06
N ILE A 19 -5.53 -1.14 -1.39
CA ILE A 19 -4.18 -0.94 -1.90
C ILE A 19 -3.24 -1.74 -1.00
N PHE A 20 -2.51 -2.67 -1.62
CA PHE A 20 -1.45 -3.43 -0.96
C PHE A 20 -0.12 -2.74 -1.21
N VAL A 21 0.59 -2.41 -0.13
CA VAL A 21 1.91 -1.78 -0.17
C VAL A 21 2.93 -2.68 0.53
N THR A 22 3.93 -3.13 -0.21
CA THR A 22 5.05 -3.89 0.33
C THR A 22 6.00 -2.98 1.11
N ASP A 23 6.75 -3.53 2.08
CA ASP A 23 7.77 -2.80 2.87
C ASP A 23 7.25 -1.59 3.65
N THR A 24 6.06 -1.70 4.26
CA THR A 24 5.47 -0.61 5.05
C THR A 24 5.09 -1.06 6.45
N LYS A 25 5.07 -0.13 7.40
CA LYS A 25 4.65 -0.37 8.80
C LYS A 25 3.38 0.39 9.16
N VAL A 26 2.63 -0.06 10.17
CA VAL A 26 1.47 0.69 10.68
C VAL A 26 1.92 2.08 11.14
N GLY A 27 1.14 3.11 10.80
CA GLY A 27 1.43 4.49 11.20
C GLY A 27 2.34 5.27 10.24
N ASP A 28 2.94 4.61 9.25
CA ASP A 28 3.86 5.29 8.32
C ASP A 28 3.12 6.21 7.34
N GLN A 29 3.64 7.43 7.16
CA GLN A 29 3.22 8.38 6.13
C GLN A 29 4.29 8.44 5.04
N VAL A 30 4.10 7.62 4.02
CA VAL A 30 5.06 7.46 2.92
C VAL A 30 4.37 7.76 1.60
N LYS A 31 5.12 8.29 0.64
CA LYS A 31 4.65 8.35 -0.75
C LYS A 31 4.75 6.95 -1.33
N ILE A 32 3.69 6.53 -2.03
CA ILE A 32 3.63 5.23 -2.68
C ILE A 32 3.48 5.43 -4.18
N LYS A 33 4.08 4.53 -4.97
CA LYS A 33 3.92 4.47 -6.41
C LYS A 33 3.04 3.29 -6.76
N ILE A 34 1.97 3.54 -7.53
CA ILE A 34 1.10 2.47 -8.02
C ILE A 34 1.83 1.73 -9.14
N GLU A 35 2.07 0.44 -8.92
CA GLU A 35 2.75 -0.42 -9.89
C GLU A 35 1.74 -1.14 -10.78
N ARG A 36 0.62 -1.61 -10.21
CA ARG A 36 -0.43 -2.33 -10.95
C ARG A 36 -1.82 -2.00 -10.42
N VAL A 37 -2.74 -1.77 -11.35
CA VAL A 37 -4.17 -1.58 -11.07
C VAL A 37 -4.93 -2.85 -11.46
N MET A 38 -5.65 -3.45 -10.52
CA MET A 38 -6.50 -4.62 -10.78
C MET A 38 -7.97 -4.29 -10.47
N ARG A 39 -8.88 -5.16 -10.93
CA ARG A 39 -10.35 -4.92 -10.84
C ARG A 39 -10.89 -4.63 -9.44
N LYS A 40 -10.26 -5.16 -8.39
CA LYS A 40 -10.72 -5.04 -6.99
C LYS A 40 -9.67 -4.50 -6.02
N PHE A 41 -8.43 -4.34 -6.47
CA PHE A 41 -7.33 -3.86 -5.63
C PHE A 41 -6.18 -3.32 -6.47
N LEU A 42 -5.28 -2.58 -5.82
CA LEU A 42 -4.07 -2.05 -6.42
C LEU A 42 -2.84 -2.61 -5.69
N ILE A 43 -1.76 -2.75 -6.43
CA ILE A 43 -0.44 -3.07 -5.88
C ILE A 43 0.43 -1.83 -6.03
N ALA A 44 1.05 -1.43 -4.93
CA ALA A 44 1.92 -0.27 -4.86
C ALA A 44 3.20 -0.61 -4.10
N ALA A 45 4.27 0.14 -4.38
CA ALA A 45 5.53 0.07 -3.65
C ALA A 45 5.84 1.44 -3.04
N LEU A 46 6.78 1.49 -2.09
CA LEU A 46 7.34 2.75 -1.59
C LEU A 46 7.90 3.56 -2.77
N ALA A 47 7.47 4.82 -2.89
CA ALA A 47 8.10 5.73 -3.83
C ALA A 47 9.44 6.14 -3.21
N GLU A 48 10.54 5.70 -3.84
CA GLU A 48 11.85 6.25 -3.53
C GLU A 48 11.80 7.77 -3.64
N THR A 49 12.12 8.44 -2.52
CA THR A 49 12.36 9.88 -2.53
C THR A 49 13.82 10.05 -2.93
N ASN A 50 14.06 10.42 -4.19
CA ASN A 50 15.35 11.00 -4.61
C ASN A 50 15.49 12.40 -4.00
#